data_AF-A0A7C5A6J3-F1
#
_entry.id   AF-A0A7C5A6J3-F1
#
_cell.length_a   1.000
_cell.length_b   1.000
_cell.length_c   1.000
_cell.angle_alpha   90.00
_cell.angle_beta   90.00
_cell.angle_gamma   90.00
#
_symmetry.space_group_name_H-M   'P 1'
#
loop_
_entity.id
_entity.type
_entity.pdbx_description
1 polymer ?
#
loop_
_entity_poly.entity_id
_entity_poly.type
_entity_poly.pdbx_seq_one_letter_code
_entity_poly.pdbx_strand_id
1 'polypeptide(L)'
;MKEKRVFAGRLCLLSGCFIALILSAVLLWADVEALLYGFGHYGKQATSRMKCPHFLTVGETGLIRVRFKNTTSQTIRPTVKFQASATQLFRTRTVSLQLAPGESQTVVWEVGSQDVVWRHFIFVKMYTFAAYPMPDVEQTCGILVINVPWLRGQQIYLLTMTISLVLIGVGGWRLFSEQAATNRLALRRRSLIFLAVLSVADLGVVSLGWWPPGILLTAVAILMIGILIGQWLLR
;
A
#
# COMPACT_ATOMS: atom_id res chain seq x y z
N MET A 1 -21.84 -16.18 -30.63
CA MET A 1 -21.11 -14.91 -30.32
C MET A 1 -21.27 -14.43 -28.87
N LYS A 2 -22.46 -14.54 -28.26
CA LYS A 2 -22.71 -14.08 -26.87
C LYS A 2 -21.82 -14.79 -25.83
N GLU A 3 -21.63 -16.09 -25.97
CA GLU A 3 -20.81 -16.91 -25.08
C GLU A 3 -19.31 -16.51 -25.04
N LYS A 4 -18.72 -16.20 -26.21
CA LYS A 4 -17.33 -15.68 -26.30
C LYS A 4 -17.16 -14.34 -25.58
N ARG A 5 -18.17 -13.46 -25.63
CA ARG A 5 -18.14 -12.15 -24.95
C ARG A 5 -18.22 -12.30 -23.42
N VAL A 6 -19.03 -13.25 -22.94
CA VAL A 6 -19.16 -13.56 -21.50
C VAL A 6 -17.89 -14.17 -20.94
N PHE A 7 -17.27 -15.10 -21.67
CA PHE A 7 -15.99 -15.69 -21.28
C PHE A 7 -14.89 -14.62 -21.17
N ALA A 8 -14.79 -13.74 -22.19
CA ALA A 8 -13.83 -12.65 -22.18
C ALA A 8 -14.05 -11.69 -20.99
N GLY A 9 -15.31 -11.35 -20.66
CA GLY A 9 -15.61 -10.48 -19.51
C GLY A 9 -15.16 -11.09 -18.17
N ARG A 10 -15.38 -12.39 -17.97
CA ARG A 10 -14.92 -13.10 -16.77
C ARG A 10 -13.40 -13.16 -16.69
N LEU A 11 -12.74 -13.41 -17.81
CA LEU A 11 -11.28 -13.47 -17.88
C LEU A 11 -10.66 -12.12 -17.50
N CYS A 12 -11.18 -11.01 -18.06
CA CYS A 12 -10.74 -9.66 -17.73
C CYS A 12 -10.90 -9.36 -16.22
N LEU A 13 -12.06 -9.70 -15.64
CA LEU A 13 -12.31 -9.47 -14.22
C LEU A 13 -11.34 -10.25 -13.34
N LEU A 14 -11.13 -11.54 -13.63
CA LEU A 14 -10.21 -12.39 -12.87
C LEU A 14 -8.76 -11.92 -13.00
N SER A 15 -8.31 -11.56 -14.20
CA SER A 15 -6.96 -11.00 -14.39
C SER A 15 -6.80 -9.68 -13.65
N GLY A 16 -7.81 -8.82 -13.65
CA GLY A 16 -7.79 -7.56 -12.92
C GLY A 16 -7.68 -7.76 -11.41
N CYS A 17 -8.50 -8.64 -10.83
CA CYS A 17 -8.42 -8.98 -9.41
C CYS A 17 -7.07 -9.63 -9.06
N PHE A 18 -6.54 -10.50 -9.93
CA PHE A 18 -5.25 -11.15 -9.70
C PHE A 18 -4.09 -10.15 -9.68
N ILE A 19 -4.06 -9.22 -10.64
CA ILE A 19 -3.05 -8.14 -10.67
C ILE A 19 -3.18 -7.24 -9.44
N ALA A 20 -4.41 -6.86 -9.06
CA ALA A 20 -4.65 -6.06 -7.86
C ALA A 20 -4.12 -6.76 -6.59
N LEU A 21 -4.40 -8.06 -6.45
CA LEU A 21 -3.94 -8.83 -5.30
C LEU A 21 -2.42 -9.01 -5.26
N ILE A 22 -1.78 -9.25 -6.39
CA ILE A 22 -0.30 -9.29 -6.45
C ILE A 22 0.27 -7.95 -6.00
N LEU A 23 -0.27 -6.84 -6.52
CA LEU A 23 0.19 -5.51 -6.16
C LEU A 23 0.03 -5.25 -4.65
N SER A 24 -1.15 -5.52 -4.09
CA SER A 24 -1.39 -5.38 -2.66
C SER A 24 -0.49 -6.28 -1.82
N ALA A 25 -0.33 -7.55 -2.20
CA ALA A 25 0.52 -8.50 -1.48
C ALA A 25 1.98 -8.04 -1.44
N VAL A 26 2.52 -7.52 -2.55
CA VAL A 26 3.89 -7.00 -2.63
C VAL A 26 4.07 -5.77 -1.73
N LEU A 27 3.10 -4.86 -1.72
CA LEU A 27 3.15 -3.66 -0.86
C LEU A 27 3.06 -4.01 0.62
N LEU A 28 2.11 -4.88 0.98
CA LEU A 28 1.97 -5.37 2.34
C LEU A 28 3.21 -6.13 2.81
N TRP A 29 3.81 -6.94 1.93
CA TRP A 29 5.07 -7.62 2.23
C TRP A 29 6.17 -6.61 2.58
N ALA A 30 6.33 -5.56 1.79
CA ALA A 30 7.32 -4.53 2.07
C ALA A 30 7.09 -3.85 3.43
N ASP A 31 5.85 -3.54 3.79
CA ASP A 31 5.51 -2.93 5.08
C ASP A 31 5.72 -3.88 6.27
N VAL A 32 5.37 -5.17 6.12
CA VAL A 32 5.60 -6.19 7.15
C VAL A 32 7.09 -6.40 7.36
N GLU A 33 7.87 -6.47 6.29
CA GLU A 33 9.31 -6.61 6.36
C GLU A 33 9.96 -5.38 7.01
N ALA A 34 9.45 -4.17 6.73
CA ALA A 34 9.90 -2.94 7.38
C ALA A 34 9.69 -2.96 8.90
N LEU A 35 8.61 -3.60 9.37
CA LEU A 35 8.33 -3.79 10.79
C LEU A 35 9.29 -4.79 11.43
N LEU A 36 9.64 -5.86 10.72
CA LEU A 36 10.51 -6.94 11.17
C LEU A 36 12.01 -6.65 11.02
N TYR A 37 12.38 -5.61 10.27
CA TYR A 37 13.77 -5.26 9.95
C TYR A 37 14.67 -4.98 11.17
N GLY A 38 14.10 -4.78 12.35
CA GLY A 38 14.85 -4.61 13.61
C GLY A 38 15.07 -3.17 14.05
N PHE A 39 14.26 -2.23 13.55
CA PHE A 39 14.24 -0.88 14.12
C PHE A 39 13.74 -0.90 15.57
N GLY A 40 14.39 -0.14 16.45
CA GLY A 40 13.93 0.00 17.84
C GLY A 40 12.49 0.51 17.93
N HIS A 41 11.68 -0.06 18.83
CA HIS A 41 10.31 0.36 19.10
C HIS A 41 10.32 1.43 20.19
N TYR A 42 9.84 2.64 19.86
CA TYR A 42 9.93 3.79 20.75
C TYR A 42 8.57 4.49 20.95
N GLY A 43 7.59 4.26 20.07
CA GLY A 43 6.29 4.94 20.12
C GLY A 43 5.15 4.07 20.61
N LYS A 44 4.26 4.66 21.39
CA LYS A 44 3.04 4.04 21.91
C LYS A 44 1.88 4.04 20.91
N GLN A 45 1.91 4.90 19.90
CA GLN A 45 0.83 5.03 18.91
C GLN A 45 1.34 4.98 17.47
N ALA A 46 0.61 4.27 16.60
CA ALA A 46 0.85 4.28 15.16
C ALA A 46 0.29 5.56 14.53
N THR A 47 1.00 6.13 13.55
CA THR A 47 0.50 7.24 12.72
C THR A 47 0.60 6.91 11.23
N SER A 48 -0.23 7.56 10.41
CA SER A 48 -0.27 7.42 8.94
C SER A 48 0.01 8.74 8.22
N ARG A 49 0.64 9.70 8.92
CA ARG A 49 0.91 11.06 8.41
C ARG A 49 2.15 11.16 7.52
N MET A 50 3.02 10.16 7.56
CA MET A 50 4.19 10.05 6.67
C MET A 50 3.76 9.51 5.31
N LYS A 51 4.07 10.28 4.26
CA LYS A 51 3.88 9.87 2.87
C LYS A 51 5.20 9.31 2.34
N CYS A 52 5.18 8.05 1.95
CA CYS A 52 6.30 7.36 1.33
C CYS A 52 5.93 6.95 -0.10
N PRO A 53 6.91 6.91 -1.02
CA PRO A 53 6.70 6.28 -2.31
C PRO A 53 6.57 4.77 -2.13
N HIS A 54 5.59 4.16 -2.77
CA HIS A 54 5.38 2.70 -2.73
C HIS A 54 6.46 1.93 -3.51
N PHE A 55 6.91 2.52 -4.62
CA PHE A 55 7.93 1.95 -5.49
C PHE A 55 8.99 2.99 -5.85
N LEU A 56 10.24 2.53 -5.95
CA LEU A 56 11.37 3.28 -6.50
C LEU A 56 12.06 2.46 -7.57
N THR A 57 12.72 3.12 -8.50
CA THR A 57 13.60 2.46 -9.48
C THR A 57 15.06 2.60 -9.11
N VAL A 58 15.90 1.70 -9.64
CA VAL A 58 17.35 1.73 -9.43
C VAL A 58 17.90 3.03 -10.02
N GLY A 59 18.29 3.97 -9.15
CA GLY A 59 18.78 5.30 -9.52
C GLY A 59 17.80 6.44 -9.25
N GLU A 60 16.56 6.15 -8.85
CA GLU A 60 15.58 7.15 -8.43
C GLU A 60 15.76 7.52 -6.95
N THR A 61 15.67 8.81 -6.63
CA THR A 61 15.63 9.29 -5.25
C THR A 61 14.18 9.53 -4.82
N GLY A 62 13.74 8.82 -3.80
CA GLY A 62 12.42 8.97 -3.19
C GLY A 62 12.40 10.09 -2.17
N LEU A 63 11.26 10.79 -2.09
CA LEU A 63 11.01 11.83 -1.11
C LEU A 63 9.98 11.36 -0.09
N ILE A 64 10.38 11.35 1.17
CA ILE A 64 9.50 11.05 2.30
C ILE A 64 9.08 12.37 2.92
N ARG A 65 7.77 12.58 3.05
CA ARG A 65 7.21 13.85 3.53
C ARG A 65 6.35 13.64 4.75
N VAL A 66 6.56 14.43 5.79
CA VAL A 66 5.75 14.43 7.00
C VAL A 66 5.37 15.86 7.35
N ARG A 67 4.08 16.09 7.60
CA ARG A 67 3.56 17.39 8.03
C ARG A 67 3.24 17.36 9.52
N PHE A 68 3.91 18.24 10.27
CA PHE A 68 3.63 18.49 11.67
C PHE A 68 2.80 19.77 11.77
N LYS A 69 1.77 19.75 12.62
CA LYS A 69 0.93 20.92 12.90
C LYS A 69 0.78 21.07 14.40
N ASN A 70 1.09 22.26 14.90
CA ASN A 70 0.81 22.60 16.29
C ASN A 70 -0.65 23.05 16.42
N THR A 71 -1.47 22.25 17.11
CA THR A 71 -2.86 22.57 17.39
C THR A 71 -3.06 23.22 18.76
N THR A 72 -1.98 23.45 19.52
CA THR A 72 -2.06 24.05 20.85
C THR A 72 -1.79 25.55 20.82
N SER A 73 -2.11 26.20 21.94
CA SER A 73 -1.85 27.63 22.18
C SER A 73 -0.42 27.92 22.63
N GLN A 74 0.43 26.90 22.78
CA GLN A 74 1.80 27.02 23.28
C GLN A 74 2.81 26.61 22.21
N THR A 75 4.01 27.18 22.25
CA THR A 75 5.10 26.74 21.36
C THR A 75 5.59 25.37 21.80
N ILE A 76 5.63 24.42 20.87
CA ILE A 76 6.09 23.06 21.12
C ILE A 76 7.40 22.80 20.40
N ARG A 77 8.20 21.88 20.96
CA ARG A 77 9.50 21.48 20.39
C ARG A 77 9.62 19.96 20.19
N PRO A 78 8.79 19.34 19.33
CA PRO A 78 8.88 17.91 19.09
C PRO A 78 10.21 17.56 18.43
N THR A 79 10.83 16.48 18.92
CA THR A 79 12.01 15.91 18.29
C THR A 79 11.59 14.71 17.45
N VAL A 80 12.03 14.69 16.19
CA VAL A 80 11.70 13.65 15.23
C VAL A 80 12.98 12.90 14.87
N LYS A 81 12.97 11.59 15.05
CA LYS A 81 14.05 10.68 14.64
C LYS A 81 13.59 9.90 13.42
N PHE A 82 14.29 10.11 12.32
CA PHE A 82 14.15 9.36 11.09
C PHE A 82 15.28 8.32 11.00
N GLN A 83 14.94 7.10 10.63
CA GLN A 83 15.89 6.02 10.38
C GLN A 83 15.57 5.41 9.02
N ALA A 84 16.56 5.32 8.16
CA ALA A 84 16.50 4.54 6.93
C ALA A 84 17.40 3.31 7.04
N SER A 85 16.99 2.23 6.37
CA SER A 85 17.81 1.06 6.14
C SER A 85 19.06 1.43 5.35
N ALA A 86 20.16 0.75 5.59
CA ALA A 86 21.40 0.87 4.81
C ALA A 86 22.24 -0.39 5.04
N THR A 87 23.24 -0.62 4.18
CA THR A 87 24.00 -1.87 4.10
C THR A 87 24.86 -2.19 5.31
N GLN A 88 25.25 -1.18 6.11
CA GLN A 88 26.13 -1.35 7.27
C GLN A 88 25.46 -0.94 8.59
N LEU A 89 25.00 0.31 8.69
CA LEU A 89 24.40 0.90 9.88
C LEU A 89 23.20 1.76 9.48
N PHE A 90 22.14 1.77 10.29
CA PHE A 90 20.94 2.57 10.01
C PHE A 90 21.30 4.04 9.83
N ARG A 91 20.88 4.63 8.71
CA ARG A 91 21.05 6.06 8.46
C ARG A 91 20.05 6.81 9.33
N THR A 92 20.53 7.34 10.43
CA THR A 92 19.70 8.06 11.41
C THR A 92 19.84 9.57 11.24
N ARG A 93 18.71 10.28 11.20
CA ARG A 93 18.65 11.74 11.21
C ARG A 93 17.67 12.17 12.29
N THR A 94 18.13 13.02 13.21
CA THR A 94 17.30 13.61 14.25
C THR A 94 17.11 15.09 13.95
N VAL A 95 15.86 15.54 13.96
CA VAL A 95 15.48 16.93 13.71
C VAL A 95 14.61 17.39 14.86
N SER A 96 15.00 18.47 15.54
CA SER A 96 14.14 19.14 16.51
C SER A 96 13.40 20.27 15.81
N LEU A 97 12.08 20.23 15.85
CA LEU A 97 11.22 21.26 15.28
C LEU A 97 10.88 22.28 16.35
N GLN A 98 10.64 23.52 15.96
CA GLN A 98 10.05 24.54 16.82
C GLN A 98 8.82 25.07 16.11
N LEU A 99 7.65 24.80 16.67
CA LEU A 99 6.36 25.14 16.06
C LEU A 99 5.62 26.14 16.96
N ALA A 100 5.38 27.34 16.47
CA ALA A 100 4.52 28.31 17.11
C ALA A 100 3.05 27.85 17.11
N PRO A 101 2.16 28.44 17.94
CA PRO A 101 0.74 28.11 17.95
C PRO A 101 0.10 28.20 16.55
N GLY A 102 -0.55 27.14 16.10
CA GLY A 102 -1.18 27.07 14.77
C GLY A 102 -0.22 26.82 13.59
N GLU A 103 1.09 26.84 13.82
CA GLU A 103 2.08 26.66 12.76
C GLU A 103 2.10 25.23 12.22
N SER A 104 2.38 25.08 10.92
CA SER A 104 2.62 23.79 10.29
C SER A 104 3.97 23.78 9.58
N GLN A 105 4.83 22.82 9.90
CA GLN A 105 6.08 22.59 9.18
C GLN A 105 6.08 21.23 8.50
N THR A 106 6.63 21.16 7.30
CA THR A 106 6.80 19.92 6.54
C THR A 106 8.27 19.56 6.52
N VAL A 107 8.60 18.37 6.99
CA VAL A 107 9.95 17.83 6.92
C VAL A 107 10.03 16.84 5.76
N VAL A 108 11.11 16.93 5.01
CA VAL A 108 11.36 16.09 3.83
C VAL A 108 12.69 15.37 4.01
N TRP A 109 12.69 14.06 3.77
CA TRP A 109 13.90 13.24 3.73
C TRP A 109 14.04 12.57 2.37
N GLU A 110 15.28 12.43 1.92
CA GLU A 110 15.64 11.76 0.68
C GLU A 110 16.16 10.36 0.96
N VAL A 111 15.59 9.39 0.24
CA VAL A 111 16.02 7.99 0.24
C VAL A 111 16.42 7.56 -1.16
N GLY A 112 17.47 6.78 -1.28
CA GLY A 112 18.00 6.38 -2.58
C GLY A 112 18.74 5.06 -2.56
N SER A 113 19.64 4.86 -3.53
CA SER A 113 20.40 3.63 -3.73
C SER A 113 21.24 3.19 -2.53
N GLN A 114 21.72 4.14 -1.73
CA GLN A 114 22.49 3.89 -0.51
C GLN A 114 21.66 3.27 0.63
N ASP A 115 20.33 3.45 0.57
CA ASP A 115 19.41 2.99 1.61
C ASP A 115 18.82 1.60 1.27
N VAL A 116 19.24 1.01 0.14
CA VAL A 116 18.73 -0.28 -0.38
C VAL A 116 19.33 -1.45 0.39
N VAL A 117 18.45 -2.32 0.86
CA VAL A 117 18.77 -3.56 1.54
C VAL A 117 18.16 -4.74 0.80
N TRP A 118 18.88 -5.87 0.82
CA TRP A 118 18.53 -7.09 0.09
C TRP A 118 18.23 -6.86 -1.41
N ARG A 119 18.89 -5.86 -1.99
CA ARG A 119 18.81 -5.44 -3.40
C ARG A 119 17.45 -4.88 -3.87
N HIS A 120 16.38 -5.03 -3.10
CA HIS A 120 15.01 -4.73 -3.56
C HIS A 120 14.16 -3.96 -2.55
N PHE A 121 14.65 -3.65 -1.34
CA PHE A 121 13.85 -2.99 -0.32
C PHE A 121 14.56 -1.78 0.26
N ILE A 122 13.80 -0.74 0.57
CA ILE A 122 14.23 0.36 1.42
C ILE A 122 13.21 0.44 2.56
N PHE A 123 13.67 0.32 3.79
CA PHE A 123 12.84 0.40 4.97
C PHE A 123 13.08 1.73 5.68
N VAL A 124 12.00 2.38 6.08
CA VAL A 124 12.08 3.65 6.78
C VAL A 124 11.21 3.63 8.01
N LYS A 125 11.75 4.20 9.08
CA LYS A 125 11.04 4.41 10.33
C LYS A 125 11.16 5.86 10.75
N MET A 126 10.01 6.47 11.02
CA MET A 126 9.93 7.74 11.69
C MET A 126 9.40 7.53 13.11
N TYR A 127 10.04 8.18 14.06
CA TYR A 127 9.58 8.28 15.43
C TYR A 127 9.54 9.74 15.87
N THR A 128 8.43 10.17 16.46
CA THR A 128 8.30 11.49 17.08
C THR A 128 8.27 11.30 18.59
N PHE A 129 9.25 11.89 19.28
CA PHE A 129 9.29 11.90 20.73
C PHE A 129 8.14 12.77 21.27
N ALA A 130 7.54 12.33 22.38
CA ALA A 130 6.49 13.09 23.03
C ALA A 130 6.98 14.50 23.42
N ALA A 131 6.21 15.50 23.05
CA ALA A 131 6.40 16.89 23.47
C ALA A 131 5.03 17.39 23.89
N TYR A 132 4.80 17.56 25.20
CA TYR A 132 3.47 17.79 25.73
C TYR A 132 2.75 18.95 24.98
N PRO A 133 1.53 18.73 24.47
CA PRO A 133 0.67 17.54 24.64
C PRO A 133 0.69 16.56 23.45
N MET A 134 1.65 16.61 22.53
CA MET A 134 1.76 15.64 21.43
C MET A 134 2.20 14.27 21.95
N PRO A 135 1.46 13.18 21.61
CA PRO A 135 1.85 11.83 21.96
C PRO A 135 3.07 11.37 21.17
N ASP A 136 3.75 10.36 21.70
CA ASP A 136 4.79 9.64 21.00
C ASP A 136 4.20 8.75 19.91
N VAL A 137 4.55 9.06 18.66
CA VAL A 137 4.03 8.35 17.49
C VAL A 137 5.15 7.74 16.67
N GLU A 138 4.90 6.54 16.16
CA GLU A 138 5.79 5.87 15.21
C GLU A 138 5.05 5.51 13.92
N GLN A 139 5.81 5.50 12.82
CA GLN A 139 5.36 5.01 11.53
C GLN A 139 6.53 4.35 10.81
N THR A 140 6.26 3.15 10.29
CA THR A 140 7.15 2.41 9.41
C THR A 140 6.57 2.37 8.00
N CYS A 141 7.43 2.30 7.00
CA CYS A 141 7.02 2.03 5.62
C CYS A 141 8.11 1.22 4.92
N GLY A 142 7.68 0.25 4.13
CA GLY A 142 8.53 -0.45 3.18
C GLY A 142 8.36 0.11 1.77
N ILE A 143 9.48 0.37 1.11
CA ILE A 143 9.52 0.84 -0.26
C ILE A 143 10.18 -0.26 -1.10
N LEU A 144 9.51 -0.70 -2.17
CA LEU A 144 10.07 -1.68 -3.08
C LEU A 144 10.90 -1.01 -4.18
N VAL A 145 12.11 -1.50 -4.38
CA VAL A 145 13.02 -1.08 -5.44
C VAL A 145 12.96 -2.06 -6.59
N ILE A 146 12.58 -1.56 -7.77
CA ILE A 146 12.51 -2.34 -9.00
C ILE A 146 13.65 -1.93 -9.94
N ASN A 147 14.33 -2.92 -10.52
CA ASN A 147 15.37 -2.69 -11.51
C ASN A 147 14.78 -2.53 -12.92
N VAL A 148 14.14 -1.39 -13.17
CA VAL A 148 13.60 -1.02 -14.48
C VAL A 148 14.13 0.37 -14.86
N PRO A 149 15.03 0.49 -15.86
CA PRO A 149 15.72 1.74 -16.14
C PRO A 149 14.87 2.77 -16.91
N TRP A 150 13.78 2.34 -17.55
CA TRP A 150 13.00 3.19 -18.47
C TRP A 150 11.80 3.90 -17.83
N LEU A 151 11.39 3.53 -16.61
CA LEU A 151 10.17 4.02 -15.96
C LEU A 151 10.48 4.38 -14.50
N ARG A 152 9.81 5.40 -13.97
CA ARG A 152 9.87 5.73 -12.53
C ARG A 152 9.00 4.77 -11.71
N GLY A 153 9.35 4.54 -10.44
CA GLY A 153 8.63 3.62 -9.56
C GLY A 153 7.16 4.03 -9.40
N GLN A 154 6.92 5.34 -9.26
CA GLN A 154 5.56 5.89 -9.21
C GLN A 154 4.76 5.63 -10.49
N GLN A 155 5.40 5.63 -11.67
CA GLN A 155 4.72 5.34 -12.93
C GLN A 155 4.33 3.86 -13.01
N ILE A 156 5.23 2.95 -12.61
CA ILE A 156 4.94 1.51 -12.56
C ILE A 156 3.77 1.22 -11.65
N TYR A 157 3.75 1.84 -10.46
CA TYR A 157 2.65 1.74 -9.52
C TYR A 157 1.32 2.18 -10.14
N LEU A 158 1.28 3.39 -10.71
CA LEU A 158 0.08 3.96 -11.30
C LEU A 158 -0.39 3.16 -12.51
N LEU A 159 0.52 2.67 -13.36
CA LEU A 159 0.18 1.82 -14.50
C LEU A 159 -0.44 0.51 -14.04
N THR A 160 0.17 -0.16 -13.07
CA THR A 160 -0.34 -1.45 -12.55
C THR A 160 -1.71 -1.27 -11.90
N MET A 161 -1.87 -0.21 -11.12
CA MET A 161 -3.14 0.16 -10.47
C MET A 161 -4.23 0.52 -11.50
N THR A 162 -3.91 1.32 -12.52
CA THR A 162 -4.89 1.70 -13.55
C THR A 162 -5.28 0.50 -14.42
N ILE A 163 -4.33 -0.35 -14.79
CA ILE A 163 -4.60 -1.58 -15.55
C ILE A 163 -5.53 -2.50 -14.75
N SER A 164 -5.28 -2.72 -13.46
CA SER A 164 -6.13 -3.58 -12.64
C SER A 164 -7.55 -3.01 -12.51
N LEU A 165 -7.68 -1.71 -12.26
CA LEU A 165 -8.98 -1.03 -12.18
C LEU A 165 -9.75 -1.06 -13.50
N VAL A 166 -9.09 -0.84 -14.64
CA VAL A 166 -9.72 -0.91 -15.96
C VAL A 166 -10.20 -2.32 -16.26
N LEU A 167 -9.39 -3.34 -15.96
CA LEU A 167 -9.76 -4.75 -16.15
C LEU A 167 -10.95 -5.16 -15.29
N ILE A 168 -10.95 -4.75 -14.00
CA ILE A 168 -12.07 -4.98 -13.08
C ILE A 168 -13.32 -4.23 -13.56
N GLY A 169 -13.18 -2.97 -13.98
CA GLY A 169 -14.29 -2.14 -14.46
C GLY A 169 -14.93 -2.67 -15.73
N VAL A 170 -14.14 -2.98 -16.76
CA VAL A 170 -14.63 -3.55 -18.03
C VAL A 170 -15.21 -4.94 -17.82
N GLY A 171 -14.54 -5.78 -17.02
CA GLY A 171 -15.01 -7.12 -16.68
C GLY A 171 -16.33 -7.10 -15.90
N GLY A 172 -16.42 -6.20 -14.91
CA GLY A 172 -17.62 -5.98 -14.09
C GLY A 172 -18.78 -5.44 -14.91
N TRP A 173 -18.56 -4.40 -15.74
CA TRP A 173 -19.58 -3.83 -16.61
C TRP A 173 -20.22 -4.88 -17.53
N ARG A 174 -19.39 -5.71 -18.18
CA ARG A 174 -19.88 -6.82 -19.00
C ARG A 174 -20.68 -7.84 -18.19
N LEU A 175 -20.21 -8.17 -16.98
CA LEU A 175 -20.93 -9.07 -16.08
C LEU A 175 -22.28 -8.49 -15.63
N PHE A 176 -22.37 -7.17 -15.51
CA PHE A 176 -23.59 -6.46 -15.12
C PHE A 176 -24.65 -6.41 -16.23
N SER A 177 -24.22 -6.22 -17.48
CA SER A 177 -25.10 -6.17 -18.66
C SER A 177 -25.80 -7.49 -19.00
N GLU A 178 -25.36 -8.61 -18.42
CA GLU A 178 -25.93 -9.93 -18.70
C GLU A 178 -27.00 -10.29 -17.66
N GLN A 179 -28.23 -10.56 -18.10
CA GLN A 179 -29.28 -11.09 -17.23
C GLN A 179 -28.97 -12.54 -16.82
N ALA A 180 -28.96 -12.80 -15.51
CA ALA A 180 -28.73 -14.15 -14.99
C ALA A 180 -29.98 -15.02 -15.23
N ALA A 181 -29.88 -16.01 -16.12
CA ALA A 181 -31.00 -16.90 -16.46
C ALA A 181 -31.29 -17.99 -15.40
N THR A 182 -30.37 -18.28 -14.48
CA THR A 182 -30.52 -19.33 -13.44
C THR A 182 -29.92 -18.94 -12.08
N ASN A 183 -30.48 -19.47 -10.99
CA ASN A 183 -30.02 -19.22 -9.61
C ASN A 183 -28.53 -19.54 -9.37
N ARG A 184 -27.99 -20.60 -9.99
CA ARG A 184 -26.56 -20.95 -9.89
C ARG A 184 -25.64 -19.93 -10.57
N LEU A 185 -26.05 -19.37 -11.72
CA LEU A 185 -25.30 -18.32 -12.41
C LEU A 185 -25.39 -16.99 -11.64
N ALA A 186 -26.53 -16.71 -11.00
CA ALA A 186 -26.71 -15.54 -10.15
C ALA A 186 -25.80 -15.57 -8.91
N LEU A 187 -25.70 -16.71 -8.23
CA LEU A 187 -24.83 -16.86 -7.05
C LEU A 187 -23.36 -16.66 -7.44
N ARG A 188 -22.91 -17.31 -8.52
CA ARG A 188 -21.54 -17.18 -9.02
C ARG A 188 -21.21 -15.75 -9.45
N ARG A 189 -22.16 -15.05 -10.08
CA ARG A 189 -22.02 -13.63 -10.42
C ARG A 189 -21.86 -12.77 -9.17
N ARG A 190 -22.65 -13.00 -8.11
CA ARG A 190 -22.53 -12.28 -6.83
C ARG A 190 -21.14 -12.50 -6.20
N SER A 191 -20.63 -13.72 -6.18
CA SER A 191 -19.30 -14.01 -5.64
C SER A 191 -18.18 -13.31 -6.42
N LEU A 192 -18.27 -13.23 -7.75
CA LEU A 192 -17.29 -12.51 -8.58
C LEU A 192 -17.34 -10.98 -8.37
N ILE A 193 -18.54 -10.42 -8.25
CA ILE A 193 -18.72 -8.99 -7.94
C ILE A 193 -18.17 -8.70 -6.54
N PHE A 194 -18.43 -9.57 -5.57
CA PHE A 194 -17.89 -9.44 -4.22
C PHE A 194 -16.35 -9.46 -4.23
N LEU A 195 -15.73 -10.39 -4.96
CA LEU A 195 -14.28 -10.44 -5.12
C LEU A 195 -13.72 -9.15 -5.76
N ALA A 196 -14.41 -8.61 -6.77
CA ALA A 196 -14.01 -7.36 -7.42
C ALA A 196 -14.09 -6.17 -6.45
N VAL A 197 -15.18 -6.03 -5.71
CA VAL A 197 -15.34 -4.98 -4.68
C VAL A 197 -14.26 -5.12 -3.60
N LEU A 198 -14.02 -6.35 -3.14
CA LEU A 198 -13.00 -6.65 -2.14
C LEU A 198 -11.60 -6.26 -2.64
N SER A 199 -11.25 -6.60 -3.88
CA SER A 199 -9.93 -6.30 -4.46
C SER A 199 -9.72 -4.78 -4.64
N VAL A 200 -10.77 -4.04 -5.00
CA VAL A 200 -10.71 -2.57 -5.11
C VAL A 200 -10.59 -1.93 -3.73
N ALA A 201 -11.34 -2.43 -2.74
CA ALA A 201 -11.27 -1.94 -1.36
C ALA A 201 -9.89 -2.19 -0.75
N ASP A 202 -9.34 -3.39 -0.94
CA ASP A 202 -8.00 -3.78 -0.50
C ASP A 202 -6.93 -2.85 -1.09
N LEU A 203 -6.94 -2.66 -2.41
CA LEU A 203 -5.99 -1.77 -3.08
C LEU A 203 -6.09 -0.32 -2.58
N GLY A 204 -7.30 0.17 -2.28
CA GLY A 204 -7.52 1.49 -1.69
C GLY A 204 -6.96 1.61 -0.27
N VAL A 205 -7.17 0.59 0.57
CA VAL A 205 -6.68 0.55 1.95
C VAL A 205 -5.15 0.49 1.99
N VAL A 206 -4.54 -0.37 1.17
CA VAL A 206 -3.07 -0.48 1.05
C VAL A 206 -2.47 0.81 0.50
N SER A 207 -3.11 1.45 -0.49
CA SER A 207 -2.68 2.75 -1.03
C SER A 207 -2.61 3.86 0.02
N LEU A 208 -3.49 3.81 1.03
CA LEU A 208 -3.55 4.75 2.16
C LEU A 208 -2.46 4.48 3.22
N GLY A 209 -1.67 3.41 3.07
CA GLY A 209 -0.66 2.98 4.03
C GLY A 209 -1.25 2.30 5.27
N TRP A 210 -2.50 1.84 5.20
CA TRP A 210 -3.16 1.14 6.30
C TRP A 210 -2.92 -0.37 6.15
N TRP A 211 -1.72 -0.80 6.52
CA TRP A 211 -1.30 -2.18 6.31
C TRP A 211 -2.06 -3.22 7.15
N PRO A 212 -2.49 -3.00 8.42
CA PRO A 212 -3.19 -4.06 9.17
C PRO A 212 -4.55 -4.47 8.55
N PRO A 213 -5.46 -3.54 8.20
CA PRO A 213 -6.69 -3.93 7.50
C PRO A 213 -6.42 -4.43 6.08
N GLY A 214 -5.35 -3.98 5.41
CA GLY A 214 -4.94 -4.51 4.11
C GLY A 214 -4.60 -6.01 4.19
N ILE A 215 -3.85 -6.47 5.20
CA ILE A 215 -3.56 -7.90 5.39
C ILE A 215 -4.85 -8.71 5.52
N LEU A 216 -5.80 -8.23 6.32
CA LEU A 216 -7.07 -8.91 6.52
C LEU A 216 -7.86 -9.03 5.20
N LEU A 217 -7.94 -7.94 4.43
CA LEU A 217 -8.66 -7.91 3.15
C LEU A 217 -8.01 -8.82 2.11
N THR A 218 -6.67 -8.76 1.99
CA THR A 218 -5.90 -9.64 1.11
C THR A 218 -6.10 -11.12 1.47
N ALA A 219 -6.08 -11.47 2.77
CA ALA A 219 -6.32 -12.84 3.23
C ALA A 219 -7.74 -13.33 2.88
N VAL A 220 -8.77 -12.51 3.10
CA VAL A 220 -10.15 -12.83 2.71
C VAL A 220 -10.27 -13.01 1.19
N ALA A 221 -9.56 -12.21 0.39
CA ALA A 221 -9.58 -12.32 -1.06
C ALA A 221 -8.93 -13.62 -1.55
N ILE A 222 -7.81 -14.05 -0.95
CA ILE A 222 -7.16 -15.33 -1.24
C ILE A 222 -8.10 -16.50 -0.92
N LEU A 223 -8.75 -16.47 0.25
CA LEU A 223 -9.73 -17.50 0.63
C LEU A 223 -10.90 -17.55 -0.36
N MET A 224 -11.42 -16.41 -0.78
CA MET A 224 -12.48 -16.32 -1.78
C MET A 224 -12.06 -16.92 -3.12
N ILE A 225 -10.82 -16.70 -3.57
CA ILE A 225 -10.28 -17.32 -4.79
C ILE A 225 -10.23 -18.84 -4.61
N GLY A 226 -9.75 -19.34 -3.47
CA GLY A 226 -9.74 -20.78 -3.16
C GLY A 226 -11.14 -21.41 -3.22
N ILE A 227 -12.15 -20.75 -2.64
CA ILE A 227 -13.54 -21.20 -2.68
C ILE A 227 -14.07 -21.22 -4.12
N LEU A 228 -13.78 -20.19 -4.92
CA LEU A 228 -14.21 -20.13 -6.32
C LEU A 228 -13.57 -21.22 -7.18
N ILE A 229 -12.29 -21.53 -6.94
CA ILE A 229 -11.57 -22.63 -7.59
C ILE A 229 -12.16 -23.98 -7.18
N GLY A 230 -12.42 -24.19 -5.88
CA GLY A 230 -13.04 -25.41 -5.37
C GLY A 230 -14.43 -25.65 -5.96
N GLN A 231 -15.26 -24.61 -6.09
CA GLN A 231 -16.56 -24.69 -6.76
C GLN A 231 -16.47 -25.03 -8.26
N TRP A 232 -15.33 -24.73 -8.89
CA TRP A 232 -15.06 -25.08 -10.28
C TRP A 232 -14.58 -26.52 -10.44
N LEU A 233 -13.72 -27.00 -9.53
CA LEU A 233 -13.14 -28.34 -9.56
C LEU A 233 -14.10 -29.44 -9.12
N LEU A 234 -15.01 -29.14 -8.18
CA LEU A 234 -16.01 -30.08 -7.67
C LEU A 234 -17.25 -30.20 -8.60
N ARG A 235 -17.16 -29.68 -9.83
CA ARG A 235 -18.18 -29.77 -10.87
C ARG A 235 -17.61 -30.40 -12.13
#